data_AF-A0A5B9W8B9-F1
#
_entry.id   AF-A0A5B9W8B9-F1
#
_cell.length_a   1.000
_cell.length_b   1.000
_cell.length_c   1.000
_cell.angle_alpha   90.00
_cell.angle_beta   90.00
_cell.angle_gamma   90.00
#
_symmetry.space_group_name_H-M   'P 1'
#
loop_
_entity.id
_entity.type
_entity.pdbx_description
1 polymer ?
#
loop_
_entity_poly.entity_id
_entity_poly.type
_entity_poly.pdbx_seq_one_letter_code
_entity_poly.pdbx_strand_id
1 'polypeptide(L)'
;MGPPSPLRTAAAGAPARVQFPLWVIMLLIATVAIGIAAPPLGVVALGMAPTAAAYAGSAFLVRTGRLRLAKQLALGLGLGFNGLFIASTLIPIGLEFQPAFYVGYFVAALPLIFGFGSAWATLERRHGEDSRHSPSPPWLTMGVLLGVPLFTLTTLWPLHAFFLMARPAMDRMADQAAAGPWGALSMPAWIGPFRVVATRMSSDADGVALITDPHPAGPAGFVRLRPGDKTGAGGRPIIAGDRLLVPLWGGWSYRMED
;
A
#
# COMPACT_ATOMS: atom_id res chain seq x y z
N MET A 1 50.07 -27.50 36.48
CA MET A 1 49.45 -26.17 36.23
C MET A 1 49.32 -26.02 34.72
N GLY A 2 48.11 -26.17 34.19
CA GLY A 2 47.84 -25.99 32.76
C GLY A 2 47.58 -24.52 32.45
N PRO A 3 47.97 -24.01 31.28
CA PRO A 3 47.74 -22.62 30.91
C PRO A 3 46.23 -22.33 30.80
N PRO A 4 45.76 -21.15 31.26
CA PRO A 4 44.36 -20.78 31.18
C PRO A 4 43.90 -20.68 29.72
N SER A 5 42.78 -21.30 29.40
CA SER A 5 42.16 -21.23 28.06
C SER A 5 41.77 -19.77 27.73
N PRO A 6 42.04 -19.31 26.50
CA PRO A 6 41.69 -17.96 26.10
C PRO A 6 40.16 -17.79 26.05
N LEU A 7 39.69 -16.79 26.80
CA LEU A 7 38.34 -16.26 26.73
C LEU A 7 37.98 -15.93 25.27
N ARG A 8 37.11 -16.75 24.67
CA ARG A 8 36.44 -16.42 23.41
C ARG A 8 35.54 -15.20 23.65
N THR A 9 36.03 -14.02 23.33
CA THR A 9 35.20 -12.83 23.16
C THR A 9 34.20 -13.09 22.04
N ALA A 10 32.91 -13.20 22.39
CA ALA A 10 31.82 -13.30 21.45
C ALA A 10 31.84 -12.05 20.56
N ALA A 11 32.21 -12.21 19.29
CA ALA A 11 32.13 -11.14 18.30
C ALA A 11 30.69 -10.64 18.25
N ALA A 12 30.48 -9.37 18.57
CA ALA A 12 29.19 -8.71 18.42
C ALA A 12 28.75 -8.85 16.96
N GLY A 13 27.69 -9.64 16.74
CA GLY A 13 27.17 -9.93 15.41
C GLY A 13 26.78 -8.63 14.72
N ALA A 14 27.40 -8.36 13.57
CA ALA A 14 27.00 -7.25 12.71
C ALA A 14 25.50 -7.36 12.40
N PRO A 15 24.74 -6.25 12.38
CA PRO A 15 23.31 -6.29 12.11
C PRO A 15 23.09 -6.91 10.72
N ALA A 16 22.27 -7.96 10.68
CA ALA A 16 21.97 -8.67 9.46
C ALA A 16 21.31 -7.73 8.45
N ARG A 17 22.00 -7.41 7.35
CA ARG A 17 21.44 -6.61 6.26
C ARG A 17 20.55 -7.50 5.40
N VAL A 18 19.25 -7.22 5.41
CA VAL A 18 18.30 -7.87 4.50
C VAL A 18 18.56 -7.33 3.09
N GLN A 19 19.15 -8.15 2.22
CA GLN A 19 19.36 -7.81 0.81
C GLN A 19 18.22 -8.40 -0.01
N PHE A 20 17.36 -7.53 -0.54
CA PHE A 20 16.37 -7.92 -1.55
C PHE A 20 17.02 -7.87 -2.94
N PRO A 21 16.76 -8.85 -3.81
CA PRO A 21 17.15 -8.73 -5.21
C PRO A 21 16.48 -7.50 -5.83
N LEU A 22 17.21 -6.70 -6.62
CA LEU A 22 16.68 -5.50 -7.28
C LEU A 22 15.39 -5.80 -8.06
N TRP A 23 15.32 -6.95 -8.74
CA TRP A 23 14.14 -7.36 -9.50
C TRP A 23 12.88 -7.52 -8.64
N VAL A 24 13.01 -7.87 -7.35
CA VAL A 24 11.87 -8.00 -6.42
C VAL A 24 11.28 -6.62 -6.12
N ILE A 25 12.14 -5.63 -5.93
CA ILE A 25 11.72 -4.23 -5.74
C ILE A 25 11.09 -3.70 -7.03
N MET A 26 11.68 -4.00 -8.20
CA MET A 26 11.11 -3.61 -9.49
C MET A 26 9.74 -4.26 -9.73
N LEU A 27 9.55 -5.51 -9.31
CA LEU A 27 8.26 -6.21 -9.45
C LEU A 27 7.20 -5.60 -8.53
N LEU A 28 7.55 -5.25 -7.29
CA LEU A 28 6.69 -4.48 -6.40
C LEU A 28 6.28 -3.15 -7.04
N ILE A 29 7.24 -2.36 -7.53
CA ILE A 29 6.98 -1.07 -8.19
C ILE A 29 6.09 -1.26 -9.43
N ALA A 30 6.39 -2.24 -10.27
CA ALA A 30 5.61 -2.53 -11.47
C ALA A 30 4.17 -2.93 -11.12
N THR A 31 3.97 -3.72 -10.06
CA THR A 31 2.63 -4.15 -9.65
C THR A 31 1.83 -3.00 -9.06
N VAL A 32 2.47 -2.11 -8.28
CA VAL A 32 1.86 -0.86 -7.81
C VAL A 32 1.48 0.03 -9.00
N ALA A 33 2.39 0.20 -9.97
CA ALA A 33 2.14 1.01 -11.16
C ALA A 33 1.00 0.45 -12.04
N ILE A 34 0.96 -0.88 -12.23
CA ILE A 34 -0.12 -1.56 -12.97
C ILE A 34 -1.45 -1.41 -12.21
N GLY A 35 -1.46 -1.61 -10.89
CA GLY A 35 -2.64 -1.40 -10.07
C GLY A 35 -3.17 0.04 -10.13
N ILE A 36 -2.27 1.00 -10.36
CA ILE A 36 -2.63 2.40 -10.56
C ILE A 36 -3.19 2.69 -11.95
N ALA A 37 -2.63 2.05 -12.99
CA ALA A 37 -2.93 2.37 -14.38
C ALA A 37 -4.03 1.50 -15.02
N ALA A 38 -4.30 0.30 -14.48
CA ALA A 38 -5.19 -0.68 -15.11
C ALA A 38 -6.66 -0.54 -14.67
N PRO A 39 -7.63 -0.80 -15.56
CA PRO A 39 -9.05 -0.80 -15.21
C PRO A 39 -9.40 -1.94 -14.22
N PRO A 40 -10.37 -1.73 -13.31
CA PRO A 40 -10.73 -2.63 -12.20
C PRO A 40 -10.91 -4.11 -12.57
N LEU A 41 -11.64 -4.38 -13.66
CA LEU A 41 -11.93 -5.72 -14.14
C LEU A 41 -10.67 -6.47 -14.61
N GLY A 42 -9.70 -5.72 -15.16
CA GLY A 42 -8.39 -6.28 -15.53
C GLY A 42 -7.61 -6.75 -14.30
N VAL A 43 -7.68 -5.99 -13.19
CA VAL A 43 -6.92 -6.28 -11.96
C VAL A 43 -7.37 -7.58 -11.29
N VAL A 44 -8.67 -7.89 -11.29
CA VAL A 44 -9.20 -9.13 -10.67
C VAL A 44 -8.83 -10.37 -11.49
N ALA A 45 -9.00 -10.32 -12.82
CA ALA A 45 -8.64 -11.42 -13.71
C ALA A 45 -7.13 -11.65 -13.81
N LEU A 46 -6.34 -10.55 -13.85
CA LEU A 46 -4.87 -10.59 -13.78
C LEU A 46 -4.35 -10.99 -12.40
N GLY A 47 -5.15 -10.88 -11.34
CA GLY A 47 -4.79 -11.35 -10.01
C GLY A 47 -4.90 -12.87 -9.90
N MET A 48 -6.10 -13.42 -10.13
CA MET A 48 -6.43 -14.80 -9.76
C MET A 48 -5.67 -15.88 -10.56
N ALA A 49 -5.55 -15.74 -11.88
CA ALA A 49 -4.91 -16.75 -12.73
C ALA A 49 -3.40 -16.88 -12.47
N PRO A 50 -2.62 -15.78 -12.38
CA PRO A 50 -1.22 -15.86 -11.95
C PRO A 50 -1.06 -16.37 -10.52
N THR A 51 -2.02 -16.10 -9.63
CA THR A 51 -2.00 -16.65 -8.26
C THR A 51 -2.08 -18.17 -8.27
N ALA A 52 -3.01 -18.74 -9.04
CA ALA A 52 -3.17 -20.18 -9.16
C ALA A 52 -1.95 -20.84 -9.84
N ALA A 53 -1.42 -20.24 -10.91
CA ALA A 53 -0.23 -20.71 -11.60
C ALA A 53 1.00 -20.65 -10.68
N ALA A 54 1.14 -19.57 -9.91
CA ALA A 54 2.22 -19.42 -8.97
C ALA A 54 2.09 -20.39 -7.79
N TYR A 55 0.86 -20.72 -7.36
CA TYR A 55 0.63 -21.77 -6.38
C TYR A 55 1.04 -23.16 -6.89
N ALA A 56 0.56 -23.54 -8.08
CA ALA A 56 0.94 -24.81 -8.69
C ALA A 56 2.46 -24.90 -8.92
N GLY A 57 3.07 -23.83 -9.44
CA GLY A 57 4.50 -23.75 -9.72
C GLY A 57 5.35 -23.83 -8.46
N SER A 58 4.99 -23.12 -7.39
CA SER A 58 5.76 -23.16 -6.14
C SER A 58 5.59 -24.46 -5.37
N ALA A 59 4.41 -25.09 -5.38
CA ALA A 59 4.21 -26.44 -4.83
C ALA A 59 5.06 -27.48 -5.58
N PHE A 60 5.16 -27.36 -6.90
CA PHE A 60 6.05 -28.19 -7.73
C PHE A 60 7.53 -27.96 -7.41
N LEU A 61 7.95 -26.70 -7.23
CA LEU A 61 9.34 -26.36 -6.91
C LEU A 61 9.78 -26.81 -5.52
N VAL A 62 8.86 -26.78 -4.56
CA VAL A 62 9.05 -27.38 -3.24
C VAL A 62 9.26 -28.90 -3.36
N ARG A 63 8.43 -29.60 -4.14
CA ARG A 63 8.57 -31.04 -4.36
C ARG A 63 9.87 -31.42 -5.06
N THR A 64 10.37 -30.57 -5.95
CA THR A 64 11.60 -30.82 -6.72
C THR A 64 12.88 -30.34 -6.02
N GLY A 65 12.81 -29.88 -4.76
CA GLY A 65 13.98 -29.47 -3.98
C GLY A 65 14.62 -28.15 -4.40
N ARG A 66 13.96 -27.37 -5.28
CA ARG A 66 14.48 -26.07 -5.79
C ARG A 66 14.14 -24.92 -4.83
N LEU A 67 14.64 -25.02 -3.59
CA LEU A 67 14.27 -24.14 -2.47
C LEU A 67 14.57 -22.65 -2.72
N ARG A 68 15.67 -22.33 -3.43
CA ARG A 68 16.03 -20.94 -3.74
C ARG A 68 15.00 -20.25 -4.65
N LEU A 69 14.52 -20.98 -5.66
CA LEU A 69 13.51 -20.48 -6.59
C LEU A 69 12.15 -20.37 -5.91
N ALA A 70 11.78 -21.35 -5.07
CA ALA A 70 10.57 -21.30 -4.27
C ALA A 70 10.56 -20.07 -3.33
N LYS A 71 11.67 -19.77 -2.66
CA LYS A 71 11.84 -18.56 -1.83
C LYS A 71 11.63 -17.27 -2.64
N GLN A 72 12.27 -17.17 -3.79
CA GLN A 72 12.17 -16.00 -4.67
C GLN A 72 10.73 -15.78 -5.15
N LEU A 73 10.03 -16.84 -5.56
CA LEU A 73 8.63 -16.77 -5.97
C LEU A 73 7.72 -16.40 -4.80
N ALA A 74 7.88 -17.01 -3.63
CA ALA A 74 7.06 -16.68 -2.46
C ALA A 74 7.21 -15.20 -2.05
N LEU A 75 8.45 -14.68 -2.04
CA LEU A 75 8.71 -13.27 -1.77
C LEU A 75 8.14 -12.36 -2.86
N GLY A 76 8.34 -12.71 -4.13
CA GLY A 76 7.81 -11.95 -5.26
C GLY A 76 6.29 -11.87 -5.24
N LEU A 77 5.60 -12.98 -4.98
CA LEU A 77 4.14 -13.03 -4.84
C LEU A 77 3.67 -12.22 -3.63
N GLY A 78 4.26 -12.44 -2.46
CA GLY A 78 3.90 -11.72 -1.25
C GLY A 78 4.02 -10.21 -1.42
N LEU A 79 5.13 -9.74 -2.00
CA LEU A 79 5.34 -8.33 -2.27
C LEU A 79 4.42 -7.80 -3.37
N GLY A 80 4.26 -8.52 -4.47
CA GLY A 80 3.34 -8.15 -5.55
C GLY A 80 1.90 -7.99 -5.05
N PHE A 81 1.38 -8.98 -4.33
CA PHE A 81 0.03 -8.91 -3.75
C PHE A 81 -0.11 -7.75 -2.75
N ASN A 82 0.85 -7.57 -1.84
CA ASN A 82 0.83 -6.44 -0.91
C ASN A 82 0.89 -5.09 -1.64
N GLY A 83 1.69 -4.97 -2.70
CA GLY A 83 1.75 -3.77 -3.54
C GLY A 83 0.42 -3.49 -4.24
N LEU A 84 -0.22 -4.52 -4.80
CA LEU A 84 -1.53 -4.40 -5.42
C LEU A 84 -2.61 -4.00 -4.39
N PHE A 85 -2.54 -4.58 -3.20
CA PHE A 85 -3.41 -4.23 -2.08
C PHE A 85 -3.26 -2.76 -1.71
N ILE A 86 -2.02 -2.29 -1.51
CA ILE A 86 -1.73 -0.88 -1.23
C ILE A 86 -2.25 0.01 -2.36
N ALA A 87 -1.99 -0.32 -3.63
CA ALA A 87 -2.50 0.45 -4.77
C ALA A 87 -4.04 0.54 -4.78
N SER A 88 -4.73 -0.57 -4.47
CA SER A 88 -6.19 -0.60 -4.36
C SER A 88 -6.76 0.24 -3.21
N THR A 89 -5.95 0.56 -2.19
CA THR A 89 -6.38 1.46 -1.11
C THR A 89 -6.19 2.93 -1.45
N LEU A 90 -5.39 3.24 -2.47
CA LEU A 90 -5.07 4.62 -2.89
C LEU A 90 -5.99 5.11 -4.00
N ILE A 91 -6.53 4.19 -4.77
CA ILE A 91 -7.48 4.49 -5.84
C ILE A 91 -8.80 3.88 -5.41
N PRO A 92 -9.90 4.64 -5.39
CA PRO A 92 -11.22 4.03 -5.39
C PRO A 92 -11.36 3.30 -6.73
N ILE A 93 -10.84 2.08 -6.80
CA ILE A 93 -11.07 1.13 -7.90
C ILE A 93 -12.56 0.84 -7.78
N GLY A 94 -13.38 1.67 -8.43
CA GLY A 94 -14.84 1.75 -8.36
C GLY A 94 -15.46 1.03 -7.17
N LEU A 95 -16.02 1.76 -6.20
CA LEU A 95 -16.57 1.27 -4.92
C LEU A 95 -17.32 -0.09 -4.96
N GLU A 96 -17.86 -0.47 -6.12
CA GLU A 96 -18.47 -1.77 -6.43
C GLU A 96 -17.50 -2.96 -6.48
N PHE A 97 -16.27 -2.80 -6.99
CA PHE A 97 -15.30 -3.88 -7.19
C PHE A 97 -14.32 -4.04 -6.02
N GLN A 98 -14.15 -3.01 -5.21
CA GLN A 98 -13.24 -3.01 -4.07
C GLN A 98 -13.57 -4.09 -3.02
N PRO A 99 -14.86 -4.37 -2.67
CA PRO A 99 -15.21 -5.49 -1.79
C PRO A 99 -14.83 -6.85 -2.38
N ALA A 100 -15.08 -7.07 -3.67
CA ALA A 100 -14.73 -8.32 -4.34
C ALA A 100 -13.22 -8.54 -4.38
N PHE A 101 -12.45 -7.48 -4.63
CA PHE A 101 -10.98 -7.52 -4.55
C PHE A 101 -10.50 -7.88 -3.14
N TYR A 102 -11.05 -7.25 -2.08
CA TYR A 102 -10.68 -7.58 -0.71
C TYR A 102 -11.06 -9.00 -0.32
N VAL A 103 -12.25 -9.47 -0.70
CA VAL A 103 -12.64 -10.87 -0.49
C VAL A 103 -11.66 -11.81 -1.20
N GLY A 104 -11.36 -11.56 -2.48
CA GLY A 104 -10.37 -12.36 -3.22
C GLY A 104 -8.98 -12.33 -2.58
N TYR A 105 -8.55 -11.17 -2.09
CA TYR A 105 -7.28 -11.01 -1.40
C TYR A 105 -7.22 -11.81 -0.09
N PHE A 106 -8.22 -11.66 0.78
CA PHE A 106 -8.23 -12.31 2.09
C PHE A 106 -8.58 -13.80 2.03
N VAL A 107 -9.41 -14.22 1.07
CA VAL A 107 -9.85 -15.63 0.94
C VAL A 107 -8.90 -16.44 0.07
N ALA A 108 -8.28 -15.84 -0.96
CA ALA A 108 -7.35 -16.55 -1.85
C ALA A 108 -5.90 -16.14 -1.61
N ALA A 109 -5.53 -14.88 -1.85
CA ALA A 109 -4.11 -14.49 -1.88
C ALA A 109 -3.42 -14.69 -0.52
N LEU A 110 -4.04 -14.27 0.59
CA LEU A 110 -3.44 -14.32 1.92
C LEU A 110 -3.21 -15.75 2.44
N PRO A 111 -4.17 -16.70 2.31
CA PRO A 111 -3.92 -18.11 2.58
C PRO A 111 -2.80 -18.71 1.73
N LEU A 112 -2.64 -18.28 0.47
CA LEU A 112 -1.56 -18.78 -0.39
C LEU A 112 -0.21 -18.23 0.06
N ILE A 113 -0.12 -16.95 0.41
CA ILE A 113 1.09 -16.35 1.02
C ILE A 113 1.45 -17.08 2.31
N PHE A 114 0.48 -17.35 3.18
CA PHE A 114 0.69 -18.08 4.44
C PHE A 114 1.11 -19.55 4.21
N GLY A 115 0.40 -20.27 3.35
CA GLY A 115 0.67 -21.67 3.03
C GLY A 115 2.05 -21.86 2.43
N PHE A 116 2.44 -21.02 1.46
CA PHE A 116 3.80 -21.06 0.94
C PHE A 116 4.84 -20.59 1.91
N GLY A 117 4.56 -19.51 2.63
CA GLY A 117 5.44 -18.97 3.64
C GLY A 117 5.82 -20.00 4.69
N SER A 118 4.82 -20.72 5.19
CA SER A 118 4.99 -21.79 6.17
C SER A 118 5.69 -23.03 5.58
N ALA A 119 5.33 -23.46 4.37
CA ALA A 119 6.00 -24.57 3.68
C ALA A 119 7.49 -24.26 3.43
N TRP A 120 7.81 -23.05 2.96
CA TRP A 120 9.19 -22.60 2.79
C TRP A 120 9.93 -22.52 4.14
N ALA A 121 9.33 -21.86 5.15
CA ALA A 121 9.96 -21.71 6.46
C ALA A 121 10.22 -23.04 7.17
N THR A 122 9.35 -24.04 6.96
CA THR A 122 9.55 -25.40 7.48
C THR A 122 10.62 -26.17 6.70
N LEU A 123 10.72 -26.01 5.39
CA LEU A 123 11.76 -26.64 4.56
C LEU A 123 13.15 -26.07 4.82
N GLU A 124 13.28 -24.75 5.00
CA GLU A 124 14.55 -24.09 5.35
C GLU A 124 15.06 -24.55 6.71
N ARG A 125 14.15 -24.85 7.66
CA ARG A 125 14.52 -25.49 8.94
C ARG A 125 14.99 -26.95 8.77
N ARG A 126 14.37 -27.73 7.88
CA ARG A 126 14.69 -29.15 7.68
C ARG A 126 16.00 -29.38 6.91
N HIS A 127 16.29 -28.55 5.93
CA HIS A 127 17.52 -28.62 5.12
C HIS A 127 18.63 -27.74 5.68
N GLY A 128 18.60 -27.45 6.98
CA GLY A 128 19.51 -26.57 7.69
C GLY A 128 20.93 -27.12 7.81
N GLU A 129 21.56 -27.43 6.69
CA GLU A 129 23.02 -27.39 6.57
C GLU A 129 23.45 -25.93 6.66
N ASP A 130 23.96 -25.54 7.82
CA ASP A 130 24.93 -24.46 8.08
C ASP A 130 24.87 -23.20 7.21
N SER A 131 23.66 -22.76 6.84
CA SER A 131 23.45 -21.51 6.13
C SER A 131 23.50 -20.35 7.12
N ARG A 132 24.66 -20.15 7.75
CA ARG A 132 25.02 -19.03 8.64
C ARG A 132 24.83 -17.65 8.01
N HIS A 133 24.46 -17.58 6.73
CA HIS A 133 24.38 -16.39 5.91
C HIS A 133 22.97 -16.05 5.40
N SER A 134 21.89 -16.70 5.87
CA SER A 134 20.52 -16.23 5.57
C SER A 134 20.16 -15.12 6.56
N PRO A 135 20.14 -13.83 6.15
CA PRO A 135 20.10 -12.70 7.09
C PRO A 135 18.71 -12.43 7.70
N SER A 136 17.65 -13.13 7.27
CA SER A 136 16.31 -12.95 7.82
C SER A 136 15.66 -14.27 8.19
N PRO A 137 15.07 -14.40 9.40
CA PRO A 137 14.25 -15.55 9.74
C PRO A 137 13.05 -15.61 8.77
N PRO A 138 12.80 -16.74 8.09
CA PRO A 138 11.70 -16.86 7.13
C PRO A 138 10.34 -16.58 7.79
N TRP A 139 10.18 -16.99 9.04
CA TRP A 139 8.99 -16.69 9.86
C TRP A 139 8.76 -15.20 10.11
N LEU A 140 9.82 -14.43 10.35
CA LEU A 140 9.70 -12.99 10.55
C LEU A 140 9.28 -12.29 9.25
N THR A 141 9.86 -12.70 8.13
CA THR A 141 9.48 -12.17 6.81
C THR A 141 8.00 -12.44 6.50
N MET A 142 7.51 -13.63 6.83
CA MET A 142 6.10 -13.98 6.67
C MET A 142 5.19 -13.21 7.61
N GLY A 143 5.58 -13.06 8.88
CA GLY A 143 4.85 -12.22 9.83
C GLY A 143 4.69 -10.78 9.32
N VAL A 144 5.74 -10.20 8.74
CA VAL A 144 5.68 -8.87 8.11
C VAL A 144 4.73 -8.87 6.91
N LEU A 145 4.89 -9.79 5.96
CA LEU A 145 4.06 -9.84 4.75
C LEU A 145 2.57 -10.05 5.03
N LEU A 146 2.23 -10.76 6.10
CA LEU A 146 0.84 -10.99 6.54
C LEU A 146 0.30 -9.82 7.38
N GLY A 147 1.18 -9.10 8.07
CA GLY A 147 0.82 -7.93 8.87
C GLY A 147 0.59 -6.68 8.03
N VAL A 148 1.27 -6.53 6.89
CA VAL A 148 1.19 -5.34 6.03
C VAL A 148 -0.25 -4.99 5.61
N PRO A 149 -1.12 -5.93 5.16
CA PRO A 149 -2.50 -5.60 4.78
C PRO A 149 -3.30 -5.07 5.96
N LEU A 150 -3.18 -5.72 7.12
CA LEU A 150 -3.90 -5.32 8.33
C LEU A 150 -3.42 -3.96 8.83
N PHE A 151 -2.11 -3.75 8.86
CA PHE A 151 -1.49 -2.47 9.19
C PHE A 151 -1.93 -1.38 8.22
N THR A 152 -1.98 -1.68 6.92
CA THR A 152 -2.42 -0.75 5.87
C THR A 152 -3.90 -0.37 6.04
N LEU A 153 -4.79 -1.32 6.32
CA LEU A 153 -6.21 -1.04 6.56
C LEU A 153 -6.45 -0.20 7.80
N THR A 154 -5.75 -0.53 8.89
CA THR A 154 -5.99 0.12 10.20
C THR A 154 -5.39 1.52 10.28
N THR A 155 -4.28 1.76 9.61
CA THR A 155 -3.58 3.06 9.67
C THR A 155 -3.82 3.95 8.47
N LEU A 156 -4.25 3.37 7.34
CA LEU A 156 -4.28 4.04 6.04
C LEU A 156 -2.95 4.76 5.74
N TRP A 157 -1.82 4.19 6.20
CA TRP A 157 -0.51 4.83 6.08
C TRP A 157 -0.10 5.14 4.63
N PRO A 158 -0.48 4.36 3.58
CA PRO A 158 -0.12 4.73 2.23
C PRO A 158 -0.76 6.06 1.83
N LEU A 159 -2.03 6.27 2.18
CA LEU A 159 -2.72 7.53 1.91
C LEU A 159 -1.95 8.70 2.54
N HIS A 160 -1.53 8.56 3.80
CA HIS A 160 -0.72 9.57 4.50
C HIS A 160 0.64 9.81 3.83
N ALA A 161 1.34 8.74 3.46
CA ALA A 161 2.67 8.82 2.84
C ALA A 161 2.61 9.49 1.46
N PHE A 162 1.68 9.08 0.61
CA PHE A 162 1.49 9.67 -0.71
C PHE A 162 0.96 11.11 -0.62
N PHE A 163 0.07 11.39 0.35
CA PHE A 163 -0.35 12.75 0.63
C PHE A 163 0.83 13.63 1.01
N LEU A 164 1.73 13.18 1.91
CA LEU A 164 2.93 13.95 2.26
C LEU A 164 3.80 14.28 1.04
N MET A 165 3.96 13.32 0.12
CA MET A 165 4.71 13.54 -1.12
C MET A 165 4.01 14.55 -2.04
N ALA A 166 2.68 14.48 -2.14
CA ALA A 166 1.86 15.35 -2.97
C ALA A 166 1.59 16.73 -2.35
N ARG A 167 1.77 16.88 -1.04
CA ARG A 167 1.34 18.03 -0.25
C ARG A 167 1.81 19.38 -0.80
N PRO A 168 3.08 19.60 -1.16
CA PRO A 168 3.51 20.91 -1.67
C PRO A 168 2.78 21.31 -2.96
N ALA A 169 2.43 20.35 -3.81
CA ALA A 169 1.69 20.60 -5.03
C ALA A 169 0.19 20.78 -4.78
N MET A 170 -0.39 20.02 -3.83
CA MET A 170 -1.78 20.22 -3.38
C MET A 170 -1.97 21.60 -2.72
N ASP A 171 -1.03 22.04 -1.89
CA ASP A 171 -1.05 23.36 -1.26
C ASP A 171 -1.04 24.46 -2.31
N ARG A 172 -0.12 24.39 -3.30
CA ARG A 172 -0.10 25.36 -4.42
C ARG A 172 -1.40 25.36 -5.23
N MET A 173 -1.96 24.18 -5.53
CA MET A 173 -3.22 24.10 -6.26
C MET A 173 -4.38 24.68 -5.46
N ALA A 174 -4.43 24.42 -4.16
CA ALA A 174 -5.45 24.98 -3.28
C ALA A 174 -5.30 26.50 -3.11
N ASP A 175 -4.06 27.02 -3.05
CA ASP A 175 -3.79 28.46 -3.01
C ASP A 175 -4.22 29.13 -4.32
N GLN A 176 -3.95 28.51 -5.47
CA GLN A 176 -4.40 28.99 -6.78
C GLN A 176 -5.93 28.98 -6.91
N ALA A 177 -6.57 27.90 -6.44
CA ALA A 177 -8.03 27.80 -6.42
C ALA A 177 -8.66 28.88 -5.52
N ALA A 178 -8.00 29.22 -4.41
CA ALA A 178 -8.46 30.28 -3.51
C ALA A 178 -8.19 31.71 -4.04
N ALA A 179 -7.12 31.90 -4.82
CA ALA A 179 -6.63 33.23 -5.22
C ALA A 179 -7.27 33.81 -6.48
N GLY A 180 -8.03 33.03 -7.26
CA GLY A 180 -8.57 33.55 -8.52
C GLY A 180 -9.75 32.79 -9.11
N PRO A 181 -10.35 33.33 -10.18
CA PRO A 181 -11.49 32.72 -10.83
C PRO A 181 -11.11 31.32 -11.35
N TRP A 182 -11.94 30.34 -11.03
CA TRP A 182 -11.85 28.91 -11.34
C TRP A 182 -11.38 28.51 -12.75
N GLY A 183 -11.40 29.44 -13.71
CA GLY A 183 -11.00 29.21 -15.11
C GLY A 183 -9.49 29.12 -15.36
N ALA A 184 -8.62 29.38 -14.39
CA ALA A 184 -7.17 29.31 -14.59
C ALA A 184 -6.55 27.91 -14.39
N LEU A 185 -7.28 26.97 -13.79
CA LEU A 185 -6.79 25.61 -13.53
C LEU A 185 -7.19 24.68 -14.67
N SER A 186 -6.20 24.16 -15.41
CA SER A 186 -6.42 23.10 -16.39
C SER A 186 -6.76 21.80 -15.67
N MET A 187 -8.02 21.38 -15.72
CA MET A 187 -8.52 20.14 -15.11
C MET A 187 -8.94 19.14 -16.21
N PRO A 188 -8.75 17.81 -16.01
CA PRO A 188 -8.18 17.17 -14.82
C PRO A 188 -6.65 17.32 -14.72
N ALA A 189 -6.12 17.30 -13.51
CA ALA A 189 -4.69 17.41 -13.21
C ALA A 189 -4.22 16.26 -12.31
N TRP A 190 -3.00 15.77 -12.52
CA TRP A 190 -2.38 14.74 -11.67
C TRP A 190 -1.44 15.37 -10.66
N ILE A 191 -1.61 15.05 -9.38
CA ILE A 191 -0.69 15.40 -8.30
C ILE A 191 -0.21 14.12 -7.63
N GLY A 192 0.98 13.65 -8.04
CA GLY A 192 1.48 12.34 -7.61
C GLY A 192 0.54 11.22 -8.09
N PRO A 193 0.07 10.32 -7.20
CA PRO A 193 -0.88 9.27 -7.57
C PRO A 193 -2.34 9.76 -7.63
N PHE A 194 -2.61 11.02 -7.28
CA PHE A 194 -3.97 11.53 -7.17
C PHE A 194 -4.37 12.27 -8.44
N ARG A 195 -5.48 11.84 -9.04
CA ARG A 195 -6.10 12.56 -10.15
C ARG A 195 -7.13 13.54 -9.59
N VAL A 196 -6.85 14.83 -9.67
CA VAL A 196 -7.78 15.90 -9.32
C VAL A 196 -8.61 16.24 -10.55
N VAL A 197 -9.92 16.09 -10.46
CA VAL A 197 -10.85 16.30 -11.58
C VAL A 197 -11.57 17.63 -11.49
N ALA A 198 -11.74 18.16 -10.28
CA ALA A 198 -12.45 19.41 -10.03
C ALA A 198 -11.97 20.02 -8.71
N THR A 199 -12.34 21.28 -8.49
CA THR A 199 -12.08 21.99 -7.25
C THR A 199 -13.37 22.66 -6.79
N ARG A 200 -13.59 22.73 -5.47
CA ARG A 200 -14.79 23.33 -4.86
C ARG A 200 -14.40 24.15 -3.64
N MET A 201 -15.01 25.31 -3.47
CA MET A 201 -14.86 26.19 -2.31
C MET A 201 -16.25 26.28 -1.69
N SER A 202 -16.30 26.29 -0.36
CA SER A 202 -17.53 26.66 0.33
C SER A 202 -17.47 28.14 0.66
N SER A 203 -18.58 28.84 0.50
CA SER A 203 -18.76 30.19 1.03
C SER A 203 -18.80 30.21 2.56
N ASP A 204 -19.13 29.07 3.17
CA ASP A 204 -19.50 28.97 4.59
C ASP A 204 -18.40 28.32 5.44
N ALA A 205 -17.57 27.49 4.82
CA ALA A 205 -16.39 26.88 5.43
C ALA A 205 -15.20 27.38 4.62
N ASP A 206 -14.37 28.21 5.23
CA ASP A 206 -13.31 28.98 4.57
C ASP A 206 -12.17 28.02 4.15
N GLY A 207 -12.42 27.26 3.09
CA GLY A 207 -11.65 26.09 2.72
C GLY A 207 -11.83 25.67 1.26
N VAL A 208 -10.90 24.83 0.82
CA VAL A 208 -10.80 24.36 -0.57
C VAL A 208 -10.84 22.84 -0.58
N ALA A 209 -11.68 22.28 -1.43
CA ALA A 209 -11.71 20.86 -1.75
C ALA A 209 -11.13 20.61 -3.15
N LEU A 210 -10.20 19.65 -3.23
CA LEU A 210 -9.67 19.08 -4.46
C LEU A 210 -10.36 17.73 -4.68
N ILE A 211 -11.28 17.68 -5.65
CA ILE A 211 -12.12 16.52 -5.91
C ILE A 211 -11.32 15.51 -6.73
N THR A 212 -11.20 14.28 -6.25
CA THR A 212 -10.52 13.17 -6.93
C THR A 212 -11.47 12.25 -7.66
N ASP A 213 -12.70 12.11 -7.16
CA ASP A 213 -13.77 11.35 -7.79
C ASP A 213 -15.02 12.24 -7.87
N PRO A 214 -15.52 12.56 -9.08
CA PRO A 214 -16.70 13.40 -9.25
C PRO A 214 -18.00 12.58 -9.24
N HIS A 215 -17.99 11.34 -8.71
CA HIS A 215 -19.15 10.47 -8.73
C HIS A 215 -20.43 11.20 -8.26
N PRO A 216 -21.53 11.14 -9.02
CA PRO A 216 -22.73 11.93 -8.73
C PRO A 216 -23.45 11.47 -7.46
N ALA A 217 -23.20 10.24 -6.99
CA ALA A 217 -23.73 9.76 -5.71
C ALA A 217 -23.02 10.42 -4.51
N GLY A 218 -21.75 10.79 -4.66
CA GLY A 218 -20.96 11.36 -3.57
C GLY A 218 -19.53 11.68 -4.03
N PRO A 219 -19.10 12.96 -4.02
CA PRO A 219 -17.72 13.31 -4.34
C PRO A 219 -16.74 12.78 -3.29
N ALA A 220 -15.57 12.35 -3.76
CA ALA A 220 -14.42 12.08 -2.90
C ALA A 220 -13.29 13.06 -3.21
N GLY A 221 -12.55 13.49 -2.18
CA GLY A 221 -11.45 14.41 -2.39
C GLY A 221 -10.70 14.85 -1.13
N PHE A 222 -9.69 15.70 -1.35
CA PHE A 222 -8.89 16.31 -0.29
C PHE A 222 -9.45 17.67 0.07
N VAL A 223 -9.73 17.90 1.36
CA VAL A 223 -10.25 19.16 1.88
C VAL A 223 -9.20 19.80 2.77
N ARG A 224 -8.81 21.04 2.43
CA ARG A 224 -7.98 21.91 3.28
C ARG A 224 -8.86 22.97 3.93
N LEU A 225 -8.88 22.97 5.26
CA LEU A 225 -9.53 24.02 6.05
C LEU A 225 -8.52 25.11 6.40
N ARG A 226 -8.94 26.38 6.46
CA ARG A 226 -8.06 27.43 6.97
C ARG A 226 -7.77 27.24 8.47
N PRO A 227 -6.57 27.65 8.94
CA PRO A 227 -6.24 27.60 10.36
C PRO A 227 -7.24 28.41 11.19
N GLY A 228 -7.88 27.78 12.17
CA GLY A 228 -8.89 28.41 13.04
C GLY A 228 -10.32 27.99 12.72
N ASP A 229 -10.56 27.43 11.53
CA ASP A 229 -11.89 26.97 11.12
C ASP A 229 -12.12 25.53 11.63
N LYS A 230 -12.75 25.41 12.80
CA LYS A 230 -13.23 24.13 13.29
C LYS A 230 -14.57 23.88 12.59
N THR A 231 -14.67 22.80 11.83
CA THR A 231 -15.90 22.31 11.16
C THR A 231 -17.01 21.90 12.15
N GLY A 232 -17.32 22.72 13.14
CA GLY A 232 -18.22 22.39 14.25
C GLY A 232 -19.20 23.50 14.67
N ALA A 233 -19.26 24.65 14.00
CA ALA A 233 -20.16 25.75 14.37
C ALA A 233 -21.02 26.25 13.20
N GLY A 234 -21.79 25.36 12.58
CA GLY A 234 -22.98 25.74 11.79
C GLY A 234 -22.84 25.85 10.27
N GLY A 235 -21.65 25.75 9.69
CA GLY A 235 -21.45 25.77 8.22
C GLY A 235 -21.65 24.40 7.56
N ARG A 236 -22.19 24.37 6.33
CA ARG A 236 -22.26 23.13 5.53
C ARG A 236 -20.85 22.71 5.10
N PRO A 237 -20.45 21.44 5.33
CA PRO A 237 -19.14 20.95 4.93
C PRO A 237 -18.99 20.93 3.40
N ILE A 238 -17.79 21.25 2.87
CA ILE A 238 -17.52 21.26 1.41
C ILE A 238 -17.69 19.85 0.80
N ILE A 239 -17.21 18.86 1.56
CA ILE A 239 -17.49 17.44 1.42
C ILE A 239 -17.85 16.96 2.84
N ALA A 240 -19.05 16.42 3.03
CA ALA A 240 -19.59 15.93 4.29
C ALA A 240 -18.71 14.84 4.89
N GLY A 241 -18.26 13.89 4.06
CA GLY A 241 -17.35 12.83 4.48
C GLY A 241 -18.05 11.72 5.27
N ASP A 242 -19.35 11.52 5.04
CA ASP A 242 -20.22 10.63 5.82
C ASP A 242 -19.78 9.16 5.75
N ARG A 243 -19.10 8.77 4.68
CA ARG A 243 -18.60 7.40 4.49
C ARG A 243 -17.15 7.22 4.95
N LEU A 244 -16.31 8.21 4.70
CA LEU A 244 -14.90 8.18 5.10
C LEU A 244 -14.37 9.58 5.38
N LEU A 245 -13.80 9.76 6.56
CA LEU A 245 -13.06 10.95 6.94
C LEU A 245 -11.71 10.51 7.50
N VAL A 246 -10.64 10.86 6.78
CA VAL A 246 -9.26 10.60 7.22
C VAL A 246 -8.58 11.93 7.52
N PRO A 247 -8.28 12.25 8.79
CA PRO A 247 -7.52 13.44 9.11
C PRO A 247 -6.09 13.29 8.57
N LEU A 248 -5.60 14.32 7.88
CA LEU A 248 -4.25 14.38 7.33
C LEU A 248 -3.48 15.52 8.01
N TRP A 249 -2.18 15.63 7.73
CA TRP A 249 -1.36 16.67 8.33
C TRP A 249 -1.62 18.06 7.74
N GLY A 250 -1.49 19.08 8.60
CA GLY A 250 -1.50 20.48 8.17
C GLY A 250 -2.86 21.03 7.77
N GLY A 251 -3.94 20.63 8.46
CA GLY A 251 -5.30 21.12 8.20
C GLY A 251 -5.99 20.46 7.00
N TRP A 252 -5.37 19.42 6.44
CA TRP A 252 -5.92 18.61 5.38
C TRP A 252 -6.73 17.43 5.93
N SER A 253 -7.72 16.99 5.16
CA SER A 253 -8.43 15.73 5.38
C SER A 253 -8.81 15.11 4.05
N TYR A 254 -8.84 13.78 3.95
CA TYR A 254 -9.49 13.10 2.84
C TYR A 254 -10.93 12.78 3.24
N ARG A 255 -11.89 13.09 2.36
CA ARG A 255 -13.32 12.92 2.61
C ARG A 255 -13.99 12.23 1.44
N MET A 256 -14.94 11.36 1.74
CA MET A 256 -15.77 10.67 0.74
C MET A 256 -17.24 10.71 1.17
N GLU A 257 -18.08 11.16 0.25
CA GLU A 257 -19.55 11.03 0.29
C GLU A 257 -19.96 9.78 -0.49
N ASP A 258 -21.05 9.13 -0.06
CA ASP A 258 -21.78 7.99 -0.65
C ASP A 258 -21.11 7.14 -1.75
#